data_AF-A0A0D6TJ82-F1
#
_entry.id   AF-A0A0D6TJ82-F1
#
_cell.length_a   1.000
_cell.length_b   1.000
_cell.length_c   1.000
_cell.angle_alpha   90.00
_cell.angle_beta   90.00
_cell.angle_gamma   90.00
#
_symmetry.space_group_name_H-M   'P 1'
#
loop_
_entity.id
_entity.type
_entity.pdbx_description
1 polymer ?
#
loop_
_entity_poly.entity_id
_entity_poly.type
_entity_poly.pdbx_seq_one_letter_code
_entity_poly.pdbx_strand_id
1 'polypeptide(L)'
;MDMRQYDPAIARWVAQDPVVHYDYSTYNSFDNNPIFFADPSGADSEVGNRNQEDDLQKRKIENSNIGGRIKDYFDKETGEFLGRGGTDDIKFIERKFWDLNLLGLADNDATQLSDEAFKNVLLHYVGKTDKKIHSNFEIRVRENTGIYTGYDEKLDLVYLAISKDRIGKQIINRFDAINMHEHESFSHGNDWRKLWFTYKRRYDSSSQSDFDLFESNATNYQIKTSSWKNTSKQWNSIIYDHYGHYVPSSLQKKYFPNYTN
;
A
#
# COMPACT_ATOMS: atom_id res chain seq x y z
N MET A 1 42.51 -11.91 1.42
CA MET A 1 41.92 -11.64 0.10
C MET A 1 42.91 -12.14 -0.92
N ASP A 2 42.48 -13.11 -1.72
CA ASP A 2 43.36 -13.89 -2.57
C ASP A 2 43.59 -13.22 -3.93
N MET A 3 42.65 -12.36 -4.35
CA MET A 3 42.66 -11.73 -5.67
C MET A 3 43.20 -10.29 -5.67
N ARG A 4 42.96 -9.53 -4.59
CA ARG A 4 43.32 -8.10 -4.50
C ARG A 4 43.77 -7.71 -3.09
N GLN A 5 44.63 -6.70 -3.03
CA GLN A 5 45.00 -6.03 -1.78
C GLN A 5 44.08 -4.83 -1.54
N TYR A 6 43.59 -4.69 -0.31
CA TYR A 6 42.74 -3.59 0.12
C TYR A 6 43.58 -2.55 0.88
N ASP A 7 43.43 -1.27 0.54
CA ASP A 7 44.01 -0.17 1.32
C ASP A 7 42.91 0.46 2.21
N PRO A 8 42.95 0.20 3.53
CA PRO A 8 41.96 0.74 4.45
C PRO A 8 42.08 2.25 4.66
N ALA A 9 43.22 2.88 4.35
CA ALA A 9 43.39 4.32 4.52
C ALA A 9 42.57 5.12 3.50
N ILE A 10 42.34 4.53 2.32
CA ILE A 10 41.54 5.14 1.24
C ILE A 10 40.23 4.40 0.97
N ALA A 11 39.99 3.28 1.65
CA ALA A 11 38.84 2.40 1.47
C ALA A 11 38.61 1.96 0.02
N ARG A 12 39.67 1.50 -0.65
CA ARG A 12 39.66 1.04 -2.04
C ARG A 12 40.58 -0.16 -2.24
N TRP A 13 40.34 -0.90 -3.33
CA TRP A 13 41.31 -1.87 -3.83
C TRP A 13 42.49 -1.16 -4.49
N VAL A 14 43.71 -1.69 -4.29
CA VAL A 14 44.91 -1.13 -4.95
C VAL A 14 45.18 -1.76 -6.33
N ALA A 15 44.36 -2.74 -6.72
CA ALA A 15 44.40 -3.41 -8.01
C ALA A 15 43.00 -3.43 -8.66
N GLN A 16 42.98 -3.48 -9.99
CA GLN A 16 41.74 -3.54 -10.76
C GLN A 16 40.97 -4.82 -10.46
N ASP A 17 39.64 -4.71 -10.39
CA ASP A 17 38.73 -5.84 -10.23
C ASP A 17 38.93 -6.93 -11.30
N PRO A 18 39.13 -8.21 -10.91
CA PRO A 18 39.14 -9.32 -11.86
C PRO A 18 37.76 -9.59 -12.48
N VAL A 19 36.68 -9.11 -11.87
CA VAL A 19 35.30 -9.23 -12.35
C VAL A 19 34.79 -7.86 -12.80
N VAL A 20 34.21 -7.79 -14.00
CA VAL A 20 33.68 -6.54 -14.54
C VAL A 20 32.30 -6.26 -13.97
N HIS A 21 32.22 -5.24 -13.12
CA HIS A 21 30.98 -4.68 -12.61
C HIS A 21 30.66 -3.39 -13.36
N TYR A 22 29.73 -3.42 -14.32
CA TYR A 22 29.46 -2.29 -15.22
C TYR A 22 29.00 -1.00 -14.51
N ASP A 23 28.35 -1.14 -13.37
CA ASP A 23 27.81 -0.02 -12.61
C ASP A 23 28.78 0.52 -11.54
N TYR A 24 29.95 -0.10 -11.39
CA TYR A 24 30.90 0.22 -10.33
C TYR A 24 32.29 0.54 -10.87
N SER A 25 33.01 1.37 -10.12
CA SER A 25 34.44 1.55 -10.38
C SER A 25 35.16 0.22 -10.19
N THR A 26 36.17 -0.04 -11.03
CA THR A 26 37.03 -1.22 -10.90
C THR A 26 37.90 -1.24 -9.61
N TYR A 27 37.85 -0.17 -8.82
CA TYR A 27 38.50 -0.06 -7.51
C TYR A 27 37.49 0.02 -6.35
N ASN A 28 36.20 -0.22 -6.63
CA ASN A 28 35.14 -0.20 -5.63
C ASN A 28 35.29 -1.34 -4.64
N SER A 29 35.17 -1.07 -3.34
CA SER A 29 35.25 -2.07 -2.28
C SER A 29 33.92 -2.21 -1.55
N PHE A 30 33.50 -3.46 -1.30
CA PHE A 30 32.33 -3.81 -0.49
C PHE A 30 31.03 -3.13 -0.94
N ASP A 31 30.86 -2.90 -2.25
CA ASP A 31 29.73 -2.18 -2.85
C ASP A 31 29.48 -0.79 -2.23
N ASN A 32 30.55 -0.12 -1.80
CA ASN A 32 30.54 1.10 -0.97
C ASN A 32 29.81 0.97 0.39
N ASN A 33 29.58 -0.25 0.89
CA ASN A 33 28.98 -0.50 2.20
C ASN A 33 29.76 -1.58 3.00
N PRO A 34 30.96 -1.22 3.53
CA PRO A 34 31.81 -2.13 4.31
C PRO A 34 31.22 -2.54 5.68
N ILE A 35 30.07 -1.97 6.06
CA ILE A 35 29.34 -2.34 7.29
C ILE A 35 28.52 -3.62 7.04
N PHE A 36 28.00 -3.78 5.82
CA PHE A 36 27.07 -4.84 5.48
C PHE A 36 27.71 -5.96 4.65
N PHE A 37 28.59 -5.60 3.72
CA PHE A 37 29.25 -6.55 2.83
C PHE A 37 30.69 -6.83 3.27
N ALA A 38 31.10 -8.07 3.05
CA ALA A 38 32.50 -8.50 3.12
C ALA A 38 32.89 -9.02 1.75
N ASP A 39 34.15 -8.87 1.35
CA ASP A 39 34.67 -9.50 0.13
C ASP A 39 35.87 -10.35 0.54
N PRO A 40 35.64 -11.61 1.00
CA PRO A 40 36.70 -12.46 1.54
C PRO A 40 37.77 -12.78 0.49
N SER A 41 37.34 -12.94 -0.77
CA SER A 41 38.19 -13.28 -1.91
C SER A 41 38.93 -12.07 -2.50
N GLY A 42 38.35 -10.87 -2.35
CA GLY A 42 38.74 -9.68 -3.10
C GLY A 42 38.25 -9.71 -4.54
N ALA A 43 37.14 -10.38 -4.87
CA ALA A 43 36.59 -10.47 -6.23
C ALA A 43 35.14 -9.99 -6.32
N ASP A 44 34.32 -10.31 -5.32
CA ASP A 44 32.91 -9.92 -5.29
C ASP A 44 32.43 -9.78 -3.84
N SER A 45 31.53 -8.82 -3.62
CA SER A 45 30.96 -8.52 -2.32
C SER A 45 29.97 -9.62 -1.92
N GLU A 46 30.21 -10.23 -0.77
CA GLU A 46 29.34 -11.21 -0.14
C GLU A 46 28.66 -10.61 1.11
N VAL A 47 27.45 -11.07 1.41
CA VAL A 47 26.86 -10.82 2.72
C VAL A 47 27.71 -11.57 3.74
N GLY A 48 28.41 -10.83 4.62
CA GLY A 48 29.40 -11.43 5.52
C GLY A 48 28.84 -12.62 6.29
N ASN A 49 29.51 -13.77 6.16
CA ASN A 49 29.17 -15.03 6.85
C ASN A 49 29.28 -14.85 8.37
N ARG A 50 28.21 -14.31 8.99
CA ARG A 50 27.93 -14.56 10.40
C ARG A 50 27.42 -15.98 10.50
N ASN A 51 28.07 -16.82 11.29
CA ASN A 51 27.66 -18.19 11.61
C ASN A 51 26.14 -18.21 11.86
N GLN A 52 25.38 -18.63 10.85
CA GLN A 52 23.93 -18.45 10.83
C GLN A 52 23.27 -19.12 12.04
N GLU A 53 23.82 -20.23 12.51
CA GLU A 53 23.26 -21.03 13.61
C GLU A 53 23.48 -20.42 15.00
N ASP A 54 24.67 -19.88 15.27
CA ASP A 54 24.99 -19.23 16.55
C ASP A 54 24.34 -17.85 16.67
N ASP A 55 24.25 -17.10 15.57
CA ASP A 55 23.50 -15.84 15.51
C ASP A 55 21.99 -16.09 15.63
N LEU A 56 21.45 -17.19 15.07
CA LEU A 56 20.04 -17.58 15.23
C LEU A 56 19.70 -17.92 16.68
N GLN A 57 20.57 -18.66 17.38
CA GLN A 57 20.35 -18.97 18.80
C GLN A 57 20.56 -17.75 19.70
N LYS A 58 21.61 -16.95 19.48
CA LYS A 58 21.83 -15.71 20.24
C LYS A 58 20.74 -14.68 20.00
N ARG A 59 20.25 -14.50 18.76
CA ARG A 59 19.10 -13.64 18.46
C ARG A 59 17.80 -14.17 19.06
N LYS A 60 17.59 -15.50 19.12
CA LYS A 60 16.44 -16.09 19.83
C LYS A 60 16.46 -15.79 21.33
N ILE A 61 17.65 -15.81 21.96
CA ILE A 61 17.83 -15.59 23.41
C ILE A 61 17.88 -14.09 23.77
N GLU A 62 18.44 -13.24 22.91
CA GLU A 62 18.40 -11.78 23.07
C GLU A 62 16.99 -11.22 22.79
N ASN A 63 16.27 -11.75 21.79
CA ASN A 63 14.87 -11.36 21.53
C ASN A 63 13.88 -11.89 22.58
N SER A 64 14.23 -12.90 23.37
CA SER A 64 13.40 -13.31 24.52
C SER A 64 13.54 -12.40 25.73
N ASN A 65 14.59 -11.55 25.78
CA ASN A 65 14.89 -10.69 26.93
C ASN A 65 14.81 -9.18 26.64
N ILE A 66 14.56 -8.78 25.38
CA ILE A 66 14.19 -7.41 25.04
C ILE A 66 12.66 -7.39 24.93
N GLY A 67 11.99 -6.76 25.91
CA GLY A 67 10.54 -6.59 25.96
C GLY A 67 9.96 -5.79 24.79
N GLY A 68 9.87 -6.39 23.62
CA GLY A 68 9.33 -5.81 22.38
C GLY A 68 8.61 -6.86 21.54
N ARG A 69 7.29 -6.93 21.74
CA ARG A 69 6.27 -7.66 20.95
C ARG A 69 6.64 -7.79 19.47
N ILE A 70 6.90 -9.00 18.98
CA ILE A 70 7.22 -9.25 17.56
C ILE A 70 5.89 -9.40 16.79
N LYS A 71 5.74 -8.57 15.76
CA LYS A 71 4.51 -8.27 15.01
C LYS A 71 4.67 -8.65 13.53
N ASP A 72 5.20 -9.81 13.21
CA ASP A 72 5.69 -10.14 11.85
C ASP A 72 4.92 -11.33 11.22
N TYR A 73 4.59 -11.22 9.94
CA TYR A 73 3.98 -12.28 9.12
C TYR A 73 5.05 -12.97 8.27
N PHE A 74 4.97 -14.30 8.20
CA PHE A 74 5.89 -15.12 7.42
C PHE A 74 5.13 -16.12 6.53
N ASP A 75 5.73 -16.44 5.39
CA ASP A 75 5.29 -17.50 4.52
C ASP A 75 5.43 -18.85 5.22
N LYS A 76 4.36 -19.65 5.22
CA LYS A 76 4.30 -20.94 5.92
C LYS A 76 5.16 -22.03 5.26
N GLU A 77 5.42 -21.94 3.96
CA GLU A 77 6.13 -22.96 3.19
C GLU A 77 7.62 -22.62 3.07
N THR A 78 7.95 -21.33 2.90
CA THR A 78 9.33 -20.88 2.65
C THR A 78 9.96 -20.20 3.86
N GLY A 79 9.17 -19.76 4.84
CA GLY A 79 9.64 -18.93 5.95
C GLY A 79 9.99 -17.50 5.55
N GLU A 80 9.68 -17.09 4.31
CA GLU A 80 9.94 -15.75 3.80
C GLU A 80 9.13 -14.69 4.56
N PHE A 81 9.74 -13.54 4.84
CA PHE A 81 9.07 -12.44 5.53
C PHE A 81 8.06 -11.73 4.61
N LEU A 82 6.82 -11.61 5.05
CA LEU A 82 5.71 -11.05 4.25
C LEU A 82 5.22 -9.67 4.74
N GLY A 83 5.61 -9.22 5.95
CA GLY A 83 5.27 -7.88 6.45
C GLY A 83 5.08 -7.82 7.97
N ARG A 84 4.69 -6.63 8.50
CA ARG A 84 4.47 -6.41 9.95
C ARG A 84 3.00 -6.03 10.28
N GLY A 85 2.37 -6.67 11.28
CA GLY A 85 1.02 -6.38 11.79
C GLY A 85 0.82 -6.64 13.29
N GLY A 86 0.03 -5.79 13.95
CA GLY A 86 -0.07 -5.67 15.41
C GLY A 86 -1.05 -6.61 16.10
N THR A 87 -0.80 -7.90 16.04
CA THR A 87 -1.36 -8.86 17.01
C THR A 87 -0.20 -9.54 17.69
N ASP A 88 -0.29 -9.83 18.98
CA ASP A 88 0.84 -10.19 19.85
C ASP A 88 1.54 -11.55 19.55
N ASP A 89 1.40 -12.11 18.34
CA ASP A 89 1.95 -13.41 17.91
C ASP A 89 2.53 -13.38 16.47
N ILE A 90 3.56 -14.22 16.24
CA ILE A 90 4.08 -14.57 14.90
C ILE A 90 3.07 -15.49 14.20
N LYS A 91 2.58 -15.10 13.03
CA LYS A 91 1.64 -15.92 12.24
C LYS A 91 2.26 -16.36 10.91
N PHE A 92 2.23 -17.68 10.69
CA PHE A 92 2.58 -18.29 9.40
C PHE A 92 1.32 -18.39 8.53
N ILE A 93 1.36 -17.81 7.33
CA ILE A 93 0.27 -17.87 6.35
C ILE A 93 0.76 -18.47 5.03
N GLU A 94 -0.08 -19.25 4.35
CA GLU A 94 0.27 -19.78 3.03
C GLU A 94 0.23 -18.63 2.00
N ARG A 95 1.22 -18.53 1.11
CA ARG A 95 1.35 -17.47 0.07
C ARG A 95 0.05 -17.21 -0.69
N LYS A 96 -0.65 -18.29 -1.03
CA LYS A 96 -1.93 -18.23 -1.74
C LYS A 96 -2.98 -17.42 -0.98
N PHE A 97 -2.97 -17.37 0.36
CA PHE A 97 -3.90 -16.56 1.14
C PHE A 97 -3.57 -15.06 1.12
N TRP A 98 -2.31 -14.70 0.88
CA TRP A 98 -1.89 -13.34 0.56
C TRP A 98 -2.31 -12.95 -0.87
N ASP A 99 -2.06 -13.83 -1.84
CA ASP A 99 -2.43 -13.60 -3.25
C ASP A 99 -3.95 -13.60 -3.48
N LEU A 100 -4.70 -14.31 -2.63
CA LEU A 100 -6.17 -14.28 -2.55
C LEU A 100 -6.69 -13.18 -1.61
N ASN A 101 -5.80 -12.54 -0.87
CA ASN A 101 -6.01 -11.36 -0.03
C ASN A 101 -7.07 -11.55 1.07
N LEU A 102 -6.94 -12.66 1.81
CA LEU A 102 -7.83 -13.11 2.89
C LEU A 102 -7.29 -12.78 4.29
N LEU A 103 -6.78 -11.56 4.49
CA LEU A 103 -6.32 -11.09 5.82
C LEU A 103 -7.41 -11.16 6.91
N GLY A 104 -8.68 -11.35 6.53
CA GLY A 104 -9.86 -11.52 7.40
C GLY A 104 -9.95 -12.80 8.23
N LEU A 105 -8.84 -13.50 8.52
CA LEU A 105 -8.75 -14.37 9.71
C LEU A 105 -8.10 -13.65 10.90
N ALA A 106 -7.74 -12.38 10.76
CA ALA A 106 -7.32 -11.48 11.82
C ALA A 106 -8.39 -10.40 12.04
N ASP A 107 -9.43 -10.75 12.80
CA ASP A 107 -10.56 -9.92 13.23
C ASP A 107 -11.36 -9.17 12.13
N ASN A 108 -12.63 -8.87 12.44
CA ASN A 108 -13.54 -8.20 11.51
C ASN A 108 -13.21 -6.72 11.25
N ASP A 109 -12.08 -6.21 11.75
CA ASP A 109 -11.62 -4.85 11.46
C ASP A 109 -10.09 -4.74 11.35
N ALA A 110 -9.60 -3.79 10.55
CA ALA A 110 -8.17 -3.58 10.36
C ALA A 110 -7.53 -2.70 11.45
N THR A 111 -8.19 -2.46 12.58
CA THR A 111 -7.69 -1.52 13.61
C THR A 111 -6.34 -1.94 14.19
N GLN A 112 -6.06 -3.24 14.19
CA GLN A 112 -4.81 -3.86 14.65
C GLN A 112 -3.64 -3.69 13.67
N LEU A 113 -3.88 -3.28 12.41
CA LEU A 113 -2.81 -3.01 11.47
C LEU A 113 -2.03 -1.74 11.86
N SER A 114 -0.72 -1.75 11.61
CA SER A 114 0.04 -0.50 11.60
C SER A 114 -0.43 0.37 10.43
N ASP A 115 -0.32 1.69 10.56
CA ASP A 115 -0.73 2.62 9.50
C ASP A 115 0.01 2.33 8.19
N GLU A 116 1.29 1.95 8.28
CA GLU A 116 2.11 1.61 7.12
C GLU A 116 1.64 0.32 6.43
N ALA A 117 1.34 -0.73 7.19
CA ALA A 117 0.80 -1.97 6.63
C ALA A 117 -0.56 -1.73 5.96
N PHE A 118 -1.44 -0.96 6.63
CA PHE A 118 -2.74 -0.59 6.09
C PHE A 118 -2.63 0.20 4.78
N LYS A 119 -1.74 1.20 4.72
CA LYS A 119 -1.46 1.96 3.50
C LYS A 119 -1.00 1.06 2.37
N ASN A 120 -0.06 0.14 2.63
CA ASN A 120 0.47 -0.76 1.62
C ASN A 120 -0.59 -1.73 1.06
N VAL A 121 -1.49 -2.23 1.92
CA VAL A 121 -2.63 -3.05 1.48
C VAL A 121 -3.55 -2.27 0.54
N LEU A 122 -3.90 -1.03 0.89
CA LEU A 122 -4.73 -0.21 0.01
C LEU A 122 -4.00 0.16 -1.28
N LEU A 123 -2.74 0.60 -1.21
CA LEU A 123 -1.91 0.92 -2.38
C LEU A 123 -1.78 -0.27 -3.34
N HIS A 124 -1.68 -1.50 -2.81
CA HIS A 124 -1.68 -2.71 -3.63
C HIS A 124 -2.93 -2.79 -4.51
N TYR A 125 -4.12 -2.58 -3.94
CA TYR A 125 -5.38 -2.64 -4.69
C TYR A 125 -5.57 -1.45 -5.63
N VAL A 126 -5.16 -0.27 -5.19
CA VAL A 126 -5.11 0.95 -6.01
C VAL A 126 -4.30 0.70 -7.30
N GLY A 127 -3.16 0.01 -7.18
CA GLY A 127 -2.34 -0.41 -8.32
C GLY A 127 -2.97 -1.45 -9.25
N LYS A 128 -4.12 -2.03 -8.89
CA LYS A 128 -4.90 -2.97 -9.73
C LYS A 128 -6.06 -2.31 -10.45
N THR A 129 -6.23 -0.99 -10.33
CA THR A 129 -7.25 -0.27 -11.09
C THR A 129 -6.89 -0.27 -12.57
N ASP A 130 -7.89 -0.29 -13.46
CA ASP A 130 -7.67 -0.23 -14.93
C ASP A 130 -7.19 1.17 -15.39
N LYS A 131 -6.92 2.08 -14.46
CA LYS A 131 -6.68 3.50 -14.70
C LYS A 131 -5.37 3.93 -14.07
N LYS A 132 -4.71 4.88 -14.71
CA LYS A 132 -3.49 5.46 -14.17
C LYS A 132 -3.83 6.36 -12.99
N ILE A 133 -3.44 5.93 -11.80
CA ILE A 133 -3.47 6.73 -10.57
C ILE A 133 -2.82 8.08 -10.86
N HIS A 134 -3.32 9.15 -10.24
CA HIS A 134 -2.64 10.43 -10.26
C HIS A 134 -1.18 10.26 -9.85
N SER A 135 -0.26 10.90 -10.59
CA SER A 135 1.18 10.78 -10.31
C SER A 135 1.55 11.19 -8.89
N ASN A 136 0.75 12.08 -8.29
CA ASN A 136 0.85 12.53 -6.91
C ASN A 136 -0.40 12.06 -6.16
N PHE A 137 -0.32 10.87 -5.58
CA PHE A 137 -1.38 10.27 -4.77
C PHE A 137 -0.83 9.76 -3.42
N GLU A 138 -1.57 9.98 -2.33
CA GLU A 138 -1.22 9.50 -0.99
C GLU A 138 -2.42 8.88 -0.27
N ILE A 139 -2.17 7.86 0.56
CA ILE A 139 -3.15 7.35 1.52
C ILE A 139 -2.81 7.86 2.92
N ARG A 140 -3.80 8.49 3.57
CA ARG A 140 -3.69 9.02 4.93
C ARG A 140 -4.60 8.23 5.87
N VAL A 141 -3.99 7.57 6.84
CA VAL A 141 -4.75 6.88 7.90
C VAL A 141 -5.19 7.93 8.92
N ARG A 142 -6.48 7.97 9.21
CA ARG A 142 -7.04 8.86 10.24
C ARG A 142 -8.06 8.10 11.07
N GLU A 143 -7.88 8.12 12.38
CA GLU A 143 -8.83 7.47 13.29
C GLU A 143 -10.15 8.25 13.34
N ASN A 144 -11.26 7.53 13.50
CA ASN A 144 -12.61 8.10 13.65
C ASN A 144 -13.06 8.97 12.46
N THR A 145 -12.42 8.85 11.29
CA THR A 145 -12.89 9.51 10.08
C THR A 145 -13.75 8.56 9.23
N GLY A 146 -14.58 9.16 8.38
CA GLY A 146 -15.14 8.45 7.23
C GLY A 146 -14.08 8.10 6.20
N ILE A 147 -14.55 7.71 5.03
CA ILE A 147 -13.78 7.66 3.80
C ILE A 147 -14.00 9.02 3.13
N TYR A 148 -12.93 9.73 2.76
CA TYR A 148 -13.07 10.97 2.00
C TYR A 148 -11.81 11.30 1.21
N THR A 149 -11.99 12.12 0.18
CA THR A 149 -10.90 12.64 -0.65
C THR A 149 -10.55 14.07 -0.26
N GLY A 150 -9.25 14.34 -0.16
CA GLY A 150 -8.75 15.70 -0.07
C GLY A 150 -7.73 16.01 -1.15
N TYR A 151 -7.46 17.29 -1.32
CA TYR A 151 -6.52 17.81 -2.31
C TYR A 151 -5.63 18.88 -1.68
N ASP A 152 -4.32 18.74 -1.86
CA ASP A 152 -3.33 19.76 -1.52
C ASP A 152 -2.94 20.53 -2.79
N GLU A 153 -3.46 21.74 -2.91
CA GLU A 153 -3.24 22.64 -4.06
C GLU A 153 -1.77 23.01 -4.27
N LYS A 154 -0.96 23.06 -3.19
CA LYS A 154 0.44 23.46 -3.26
C LYS A 154 1.31 22.34 -3.81
N LEU A 155 0.95 21.11 -3.49
CA LEU A 155 1.69 19.90 -3.89
C LEU A 155 1.09 19.24 -5.14
N ASP A 156 -0.05 19.72 -5.65
CA ASP A 156 -0.90 19.01 -6.62
C ASP A 156 -1.09 17.54 -6.21
N LEU A 157 -1.44 17.34 -4.93
CA LEU A 157 -1.51 16.02 -4.30
C LEU A 157 -2.96 15.67 -3.97
N VAL A 158 -3.48 14.62 -4.59
CA VAL A 158 -4.74 13.99 -4.19
C VAL A 158 -4.44 13.01 -3.07
N TYR A 159 -5.21 13.01 -1.99
CA TYR A 159 -5.08 12.02 -0.93
C TYR A 159 -6.41 11.40 -0.55
N LEU A 160 -6.38 10.10 -0.29
CA LEU A 160 -7.48 9.35 0.32
C LEU A 160 -7.27 9.30 1.83
N ALA A 161 -8.21 9.86 2.59
CA ALA A 161 -8.22 9.74 4.04
C ALA A 161 -9.26 8.70 4.47
N ILE A 162 -8.82 7.74 5.29
CA ILE A 162 -9.65 6.60 5.66
C ILE A 162 -9.28 6.09 7.07
N SER A 163 -10.30 5.67 7.81
CA SER A 163 -10.14 4.99 9.10
C SER A 163 -9.97 3.48 8.91
N LYS A 164 -9.08 2.88 9.70
CA LYS A 164 -8.78 1.44 9.63
C LYS A 164 -10.01 0.57 9.89
N ASP A 165 -10.91 1.03 10.73
CA ASP A 165 -12.13 0.30 11.08
C ASP A 165 -13.15 0.17 9.94
N ARG A 166 -12.92 0.86 8.81
CA ARG A 166 -13.74 0.72 7.59
C ARG A 166 -13.47 -0.59 6.86
N ILE A 167 -12.24 -1.13 6.94
CA ILE A 167 -11.94 -2.47 6.42
C ILE A 167 -12.59 -3.50 7.32
N GLY A 168 -13.26 -4.49 6.72
CA GLY A 168 -14.02 -5.53 7.42
C GLY A 168 -15.43 -5.10 7.84
N LYS A 169 -15.70 -3.79 7.95
CA LYS A 169 -17.06 -3.25 8.15
C LYS A 169 -17.73 -2.80 6.88
N GLN A 170 -17.14 -1.85 6.14
CA GLN A 170 -17.69 -1.33 4.89
C GLN A 170 -17.01 -1.96 3.69
N ILE A 171 -15.70 -2.10 3.75
CA ILE A 171 -14.86 -2.67 2.69
C ILE A 171 -14.69 -4.16 3.01
N ILE A 172 -15.42 -5.02 2.30
CA ILE A 172 -15.50 -6.46 2.58
C ILE A 172 -14.54 -7.25 1.70
N ASN A 173 -14.33 -6.81 0.47
CA ASN A 173 -13.43 -7.47 -0.46
C ASN A 173 -12.56 -6.48 -1.24
N ARG A 174 -11.62 -7.01 -2.02
CA ARG A 174 -10.71 -6.19 -2.84
C ARG A 174 -11.42 -5.27 -3.84
N PHE A 175 -12.56 -5.69 -4.38
CA PHE A 175 -13.29 -4.91 -5.37
C PHE A 175 -13.98 -3.71 -4.71
N ASP A 176 -14.40 -3.82 -3.45
CA ASP A 176 -14.88 -2.69 -2.65
C ASP A 176 -13.76 -1.65 -2.49
N ALA A 177 -12.53 -2.09 -2.18
CA ALA A 177 -11.38 -1.18 -2.05
C ALA A 177 -11.02 -0.49 -3.37
N ILE A 178 -11.04 -1.25 -4.48
CA ILE A 178 -10.83 -0.71 -5.83
C ILE A 178 -11.91 0.31 -6.17
N ASN A 179 -13.18 -0.04 -5.96
CA ASN A 179 -14.31 0.79 -6.31
C ASN A 179 -14.39 2.07 -5.46
N MET A 180 -14.12 1.95 -4.16
CA MET A 180 -13.90 3.09 -3.26
C MET A 180 -12.84 4.03 -3.82
N HIS A 181 -11.69 3.51 -4.26
CA HIS A 181 -10.65 4.35 -4.80
C HIS A 181 -11.04 4.99 -6.14
N GLU A 182 -11.82 4.31 -6.98
CA GLU A 182 -12.39 4.87 -8.21
C GLU A 182 -13.36 6.03 -7.94
N HIS A 183 -14.17 5.94 -6.89
CA HIS A 183 -15.05 7.02 -6.43
C HIS A 183 -14.24 8.19 -5.88
N GLU A 184 -13.45 7.90 -4.85
CA GLU A 184 -12.77 8.89 -4.04
C GLU A 184 -11.60 9.51 -4.80
N SER A 185 -10.58 8.73 -5.08
CA SER A 185 -9.30 9.26 -5.53
C SER A 185 -9.29 9.62 -7.01
N PHE A 186 -10.02 8.87 -7.83
CA PHE A 186 -10.10 9.15 -9.26
C PHE A 186 -11.15 10.20 -9.59
N SER A 187 -12.41 10.03 -9.16
CA SER A 187 -13.44 11.00 -9.54
C SER A 187 -13.28 12.29 -8.76
N HIS A 188 -13.37 12.27 -7.43
CA HIS A 188 -13.22 13.52 -6.67
C HIS A 188 -11.83 14.13 -6.90
N GLY A 189 -10.77 13.34 -6.99
CA GLY A 189 -9.43 13.85 -7.35
C GLY A 189 -9.42 14.64 -8.68
N ASN A 190 -10.09 14.13 -9.72
CA ASN A 190 -10.25 14.86 -10.98
C ASN A 190 -11.10 16.12 -10.83
N ASP A 191 -12.17 16.07 -10.04
CA ASP A 191 -13.04 17.23 -9.82
C ASP A 191 -12.31 18.35 -9.05
N TRP A 192 -11.54 18.00 -8.01
CA TRP A 192 -10.65 18.91 -7.30
C TRP A 192 -9.66 19.60 -8.24
N ARG A 193 -8.98 18.83 -9.10
CA ARG A 193 -8.03 19.39 -10.06
C ARG A 193 -8.71 20.27 -11.11
N LYS A 194 -9.90 19.93 -11.59
CA LYS A 194 -10.69 20.79 -12.50
C LYS A 194 -11.05 22.11 -11.82
N LEU A 195 -11.55 22.08 -10.59
CA LEU A 195 -11.84 23.31 -9.82
C LEU A 195 -10.61 24.21 -9.73
N TRP A 196 -9.47 23.62 -9.36
CA TRP A 196 -8.24 24.38 -9.15
C TRP A 196 -7.61 24.88 -10.46
N PHE A 197 -7.35 23.99 -11.42
CA PHE A 197 -6.59 24.33 -12.62
C PHE A 197 -7.43 24.99 -13.70
N THR A 198 -8.69 24.58 -13.87
CA THR A 198 -9.59 25.10 -14.91
C THR A 198 -10.37 26.32 -14.42
N TYR A 199 -11.03 26.20 -13.26
CA TYR A 199 -11.93 27.25 -12.77
C TYR A 199 -11.27 28.26 -11.84
N LYS A 200 -10.00 28.03 -11.45
CA LYS A 200 -9.22 28.90 -10.55
C LYS A 200 -9.96 29.20 -9.24
N ARG A 201 -10.72 28.23 -8.73
CA ARG A 201 -11.47 28.34 -7.47
C ARG A 201 -11.24 27.12 -6.59
N ARG A 202 -11.49 27.29 -5.29
CA ARG A 202 -11.51 26.20 -4.32
C ARG A 202 -12.88 25.52 -4.33
N TYR A 203 -12.88 24.25 -3.97
CA TYR A 203 -14.10 23.57 -3.53
C TYR A 203 -14.63 24.28 -2.29
N ASP A 204 -15.93 24.57 -2.30
CA ASP A 204 -16.62 25.10 -1.14
C ASP A 204 -17.40 23.97 -0.48
N SER A 205 -16.90 23.44 0.64
CA SER A 205 -17.57 22.35 1.37
C SER A 205 -18.91 22.77 1.98
N SER A 206 -19.22 24.07 2.01
CA SER A 206 -20.54 24.58 2.43
C SER A 206 -21.52 24.72 1.25
N SER A 207 -21.03 24.59 0.01
CA SER A 207 -21.83 24.63 -1.21
C SER A 207 -22.44 23.26 -1.50
N GLN A 208 -23.74 23.12 -1.23
CA GLN A 208 -24.48 21.90 -1.57
C GLN A 208 -24.37 21.57 -3.07
N SER A 209 -24.32 22.59 -3.94
CA SER A 209 -24.18 22.35 -5.39
C SER A 209 -22.81 21.80 -5.78
N ASP A 210 -21.73 22.20 -5.09
CA ASP A 210 -20.40 21.63 -5.35
C ASP A 210 -20.36 20.17 -4.89
N PHE A 211 -20.89 19.90 -3.70
CA PHE A 211 -21.00 18.56 -3.15
C PHE A 211 -21.82 17.65 -4.08
N ASP A 212 -23.03 18.07 -4.48
CA ASP A 212 -23.91 17.30 -5.36
C ASP A 212 -23.27 17.02 -6.72
N LEU A 213 -22.52 17.99 -7.27
CA LEU A 213 -21.80 17.80 -8.52
C LEU A 213 -20.69 16.73 -8.38
N PHE A 214 -19.91 16.81 -7.31
CA PHE A 214 -18.81 15.88 -7.04
C PHE A 214 -19.33 14.45 -6.83
N GLU A 215 -20.34 14.29 -5.96
CA GLU A 215 -20.93 12.98 -5.67
C GLU A 215 -21.65 12.40 -6.88
N SER A 216 -22.31 13.24 -7.69
CA SER A 216 -22.92 12.79 -8.93
C SER A 216 -21.89 12.31 -9.95
N ASN A 217 -20.81 13.05 -10.15
CA ASN A 217 -19.72 12.62 -11.05
C ASN A 217 -19.10 11.31 -10.56
N ALA A 218 -18.76 11.23 -9.28
CA ALA A 218 -18.11 10.07 -8.68
C ALA A 218 -19.00 8.83 -8.72
N THR A 219 -20.26 8.96 -8.35
CA THR A 219 -21.20 7.83 -8.34
C THR A 219 -21.47 7.33 -9.77
N ASN A 220 -21.68 8.24 -10.72
CA ASN A 220 -21.91 7.86 -12.12
C ASN A 220 -20.65 7.28 -12.77
N TYR A 221 -19.47 7.61 -12.28
CA TYR A 221 -18.21 7.02 -12.69
C TYR A 221 -18.05 5.62 -12.12
N GLN A 222 -18.10 5.46 -10.78
CA GLN A 222 -17.78 4.21 -10.09
C GLN A 222 -18.66 3.04 -10.54
N ILE A 223 -19.95 3.25 -10.83
CA ILE A 223 -20.87 2.17 -11.22
C ILE A 223 -20.60 1.63 -12.63
N LYS A 224 -19.81 2.35 -13.44
CA LYS A 224 -19.46 1.98 -14.83
C LYS A 224 -18.10 1.29 -14.91
N THR A 225 -17.41 1.15 -13.79
CA THR A 225 -16.08 0.54 -13.71
C THR A 225 -16.17 -0.99 -13.81
N SER A 226 -15.07 -1.63 -14.19
CA SER A 226 -15.00 -3.09 -14.28
C SER A 226 -15.05 -3.77 -12.90
N SER A 227 -14.71 -3.05 -11.83
CA SER A 227 -14.71 -3.51 -10.45
C SER A 227 -16.14 -3.67 -9.89
N TRP A 228 -17.07 -2.81 -10.31
CA TRP A 228 -18.45 -2.74 -9.79
C TRP A 228 -19.21 -4.07 -9.86
N LYS A 229 -19.00 -4.88 -10.90
CA LYS A 229 -19.70 -6.17 -11.02
C LYS A 229 -19.32 -7.17 -9.91
N ASN A 230 -18.19 -6.95 -9.24
CA ASN A 230 -17.62 -7.84 -8.24
C ASN A 230 -17.59 -7.21 -6.84
N THR A 231 -18.10 -5.99 -6.65
CA THR A 231 -18.24 -5.38 -5.33
C THR A 231 -19.23 -6.17 -4.47
N SER A 232 -19.04 -6.11 -3.16
CA SER A 232 -19.91 -6.78 -2.20
C SER A 232 -21.32 -6.17 -2.23
N LYS A 233 -22.32 -6.99 -1.88
CA LYS A 233 -23.70 -6.49 -1.73
C LYS A 233 -23.79 -5.37 -0.70
N GLN A 234 -22.98 -5.45 0.34
CA GLN A 234 -22.91 -4.46 1.40
C GLN A 234 -22.39 -3.11 0.88
N TRP A 235 -21.29 -3.12 0.11
CA TRP A 235 -20.80 -1.92 -0.56
C TRP A 235 -21.86 -1.32 -1.48
N ASN A 236 -22.53 -2.16 -2.29
CA ASN A 236 -23.60 -1.70 -3.17
C ASN A 236 -24.77 -1.07 -2.43
N SER A 237 -25.14 -1.58 -1.25
CA SER A 237 -26.18 -0.97 -0.40
C SER A 237 -25.73 0.41 0.06
N ILE A 238 -24.52 0.53 0.62
CA ILE A 238 -23.97 1.80 1.10
C ILE A 238 -23.99 2.84 -0.03
N ILE A 239 -23.51 2.47 -1.22
CA ILE A 239 -23.52 3.39 -2.37
C ILE A 239 -24.95 3.77 -2.79
N TYR A 240 -25.88 2.81 -2.82
CA TYR A 240 -27.27 3.11 -3.19
C TYR A 240 -27.94 4.03 -2.16
N ASP A 241 -27.80 3.72 -0.87
CA ASP A 241 -28.47 4.42 0.22
C ASP A 241 -27.97 5.87 0.34
N HIS A 242 -26.68 6.11 0.09
CA HIS A 242 -26.08 7.45 0.19
C HIS A 242 -26.12 8.24 -1.11
N TYR A 243 -26.02 7.58 -2.26
CA TYR A 243 -25.73 8.25 -3.54
C TYR A 243 -26.61 7.79 -4.70
N GLY A 244 -27.52 6.84 -4.48
CA GLY A 244 -28.39 6.29 -5.52
C GLY A 244 -29.23 7.37 -6.21
N HIS A 245 -29.62 8.43 -5.51
CA HIS A 245 -30.38 9.55 -6.08
C HIS A 245 -29.60 10.37 -7.11
N TYR A 246 -28.27 10.32 -7.12
CA TYR A 246 -27.45 10.94 -8.16
C TYR A 246 -27.35 10.09 -9.45
N VAL A 247 -27.79 8.84 -9.41
CA VAL A 247 -27.77 7.93 -10.56
C VAL A 247 -29.09 8.05 -11.33
N PRO A 248 -29.08 8.25 -12.66
CA PRO A 248 -30.31 8.28 -13.46
C PRO A 248 -31.13 6.99 -13.27
N SER A 249 -32.46 7.09 -13.16
CA SER A 249 -33.33 5.93 -12.87
C SER A 249 -33.17 4.76 -13.86
N SER A 250 -32.84 5.05 -15.13
CA SER A 250 -32.54 4.02 -16.14
C SER A 250 -31.27 3.22 -15.82
N LEU A 251 -30.28 3.86 -15.20
CA LEU A 251 -29.04 3.24 -14.74
C LEU A 251 -29.21 2.60 -13.36
N GLN A 252 -30.09 3.13 -12.49
CA GLN A 252 -30.36 2.52 -11.19
C GLN A 252 -30.86 1.08 -11.36
N LYS A 253 -31.83 0.82 -12.25
CA LYS A 253 -32.33 -0.54 -12.53
C LYS A 253 -31.23 -1.49 -13.02
N LYS A 254 -30.24 -0.96 -13.74
CA LYS A 254 -29.13 -1.75 -14.29
C LYS A 254 -28.09 -2.10 -13.22
N TYR A 255 -27.69 -1.13 -12.39
CA TYR A 255 -26.55 -1.27 -11.47
C TYR A 255 -26.96 -1.57 -10.02
N PHE A 256 -28.22 -1.32 -9.67
CA PHE A 256 -28.83 -1.54 -8.36
C PHE A 256 -30.15 -2.32 -8.44
N PRO A 257 -30.19 -3.47 -9.17
CA PRO A 257 -31.44 -4.18 -9.44
C PRO A 257 -32.17 -4.67 -8.19
N ASN A 258 -31.46 -4.83 -7.07
CA ASN A 258 -32.03 -5.29 -5.79
C ASN A 258 -32.67 -4.15 -4.97
N TYR A 259 -32.51 -2.90 -5.39
CA TYR A 259 -32.92 -1.72 -4.62
C TYR A 259 -33.97 -0.85 -5.33
N THR A 260 -34.20 -1.12 -6.62
CA THR A 260 -35.24 -0.46 -7.42
C THR A 260 -36.47 -1.35 -7.52
N ASN A 261 -37.62 -0.87 -7.05
CA ASN A 261 -38.92 -1.50 -7.26
C ASN A 261 -39.44 -1.31 -8.70
#